data_AF-A0A5Q2VYE2-F1
#
_entry.id   AF-A0A5Q2VYE2-F1
#
_cell.length_a   1.000
_cell.length_b   1.000
_cell.length_c   1.000
_cell.angle_alpha   90.00
_cell.angle_beta   90.00
_cell.angle_gamma   90.00
#
_symmetry.space_group_name_H-M   'P 1'
#
loop_
_entity.id
_entity.type
_entity.pdbx_description
1 polymer ?
#
loop_
_entity_poly.entity_id
_entity_poly.type
_entity_poly.pdbx_seq_one_letter_code
_entity_poly.pdbx_strand_id
1 'polypeptide(L)'
;MESTPTCVLTARGQAYARKVTVPALVNAAQESLGLAPKPASDEDRPLRQALQSLVALAQSVTELRNNVDIDHGAEEVPRWMRPQHAHLVVGAAQVWCQRMLETLADPDAPWRRSVL
;
A
#
# COMPACT_ATOMS: atom_id res chain seq x y z
N MET A 1 5.88 3.63 5.20
CA MET A 1 4.69 2.97 4.60
C MET A 1 3.39 3.55 5.14
N GLU A 2 3.19 3.61 6.47
CA GLU A 2 1.91 4.00 7.09
C GLU A 2 1.42 5.41 6.74
N SER A 3 2.34 6.36 6.57
CA SER A 3 2.00 7.74 6.19
C SER A 3 1.57 7.88 4.73
N THR A 4 2.14 7.08 3.83
CA THR A 4 1.90 7.19 2.38
C THR A 4 0.41 7.13 1.98
N PRO A 5 -0.43 6.17 2.44
CA PRO A 5 -1.84 6.17 2.07
C PRO A 5 -2.58 7.42 2.59
N THR A 6 -2.25 7.90 3.80
CA THR A 6 -2.85 9.13 4.33
C THR A 6 -2.43 10.37 3.53
N CYS A 7 -1.17 10.44 3.08
CA CYS A 7 -0.69 11.51 2.18
C CYS A 7 -1.44 11.48 0.85
N VAL A 8 -1.63 10.30 0.25
CA VAL A 8 -2.37 10.13 -1.01
C VAL A 8 -3.82 10.58 -0.84
N LEU A 9 -4.53 10.09 0.18
CA LEU A 9 -5.92 10.44 0.42
C LEU A 9 -6.10 11.94 0.67
N THR A 10 -5.20 12.54 1.46
CA THR A 10 -5.19 13.98 1.73
C THR A 10 -4.96 14.79 0.44
N ALA A 11 -3.98 14.41 -0.37
CA ALA A 11 -3.70 15.05 -1.67
C ALA A 11 -4.85 14.89 -2.67
N ARG A 12 -5.62 13.81 -2.56
CA ARG A 12 -6.83 13.54 -3.35
C ARG A 12 -8.11 14.16 -2.78
N GLY A 13 -8.01 14.90 -1.67
CA GLY A 13 -9.17 15.51 -1.00
C GLY A 13 -10.16 14.49 -0.40
N GLN A 14 -9.71 13.25 -0.16
CA GLN A 14 -10.54 12.16 0.35
C GLN A 14 -10.47 12.10 1.88
N ALA A 15 -11.63 12.11 2.53
CA ALA A 15 -11.72 11.95 3.98
C ALA A 15 -11.51 10.49 4.40
N TYR A 16 -10.93 10.29 5.57
CA TYR A 16 -10.78 8.98 6.21
C TYR A 16 -10.97 9.10 7.71
N ALA A 17 -11.47 8.04 8.35
CA ALA A 17 -11.71 8.02 9.78
C ALA A 17 -10.38 8.08 10.56
N ARG A 18 -10.39 8.70 11.75
CA ARG A 18 -9.20 8.80 12.62
C ARG A 18 -8.68 7.43 13.11
N LYS A 19 -9.58 6.46 13.28
CA LYS A 19 -9.27 5.09 13.74
C LYS A 19 -9.56 4.09 12.63
N VAL A 20 -8.83 4.18 11.54
CA VAL A 20 -8.91 3.26 10.40
C VAL A 20 -7.67 2.36 10.36
N THR A 21 -7.83 1.12 9.93
CA THR A 21 -6.72 0.17 9.85
C THR A 21 -5.81 0.49 8.67
N VAL A 22 -4.52 0.13 8.76
CA VAL A 22 -3.56 0.30 7.66
C VAL A 22 -4.03 -0.40 6.36
N PRO A 23 -4.56 -1.64 6.40
CA PRO A 23 -5.09 -2.28 5.20
C PRO A 23 -6.24 -1.51 4.54
N ALA A 24 -7.14 -0.93 5.35
CA ALA A 24 -8.24 -0.12 4.82
C ALA A 24 -7.73 1.19 4.18
N LEU A 25 -6.72 1.83 4.77
CA LEU A 25 -6.04 2.99 4.19
C LEU A 25 -5.34 2.66 2.87
N VAL A 26 -4.67 1.51 2.79
CA VAL A 26 -3.99 1.03 1.57
C VAL A 26 -4.98 0.86 0.42
N ASN A 27 -6.10 0.18 0.67
CA ASN A 27 -7.14 -0.05 -0.34
C ASN A 27 -7.76 1.28 -0.80
N ALA A 28 -8.18 2.14 0.14
CA ALA A 28 -8.78 3.42 -0.18
C ALA A 28 -7.82 4.32 -1.00
N ALA A 29 -6.52 4.32 -0.66
CA ALA A 29 -5.53 5.08 -1.40
C ALA A 29 -5.38 4.56 -2.84
N GLN A 30 -5.28 3.24 -3.05
CA GLN A 30 -5.20 2.67 -4.40
C GLN A 30 -6.46 2.94 -5.24
N GLU A 31 -7.64 2.80 -4.64
CA GLU A 31 -8.91 3.15 -5.27
C GLU A 31 -8.95 4.63 -5.67
N SER A 32 -8.54 5.53 -4.78
CA SER A 32 -8.54 6.98 -5.04
C SER A 32 -7.64 7.39 -6.22
N LEU A 33 -6.60 6.60 -6.51
CA LEU A 33 -5.68 6.79 -7.63
C LEU A 33 -6.12 6.07 -8.91
N GLY A 34 -7.26 5.37 -8.89
CA GLY A 34 -7.72 4.57 -10.03
C GLY A 34 -6.87 3.32 -10.29
N LEU A 35 -6.10 2.88 -9.29
CA LEU A 35 -5.28 1.67 -9.34
C LEU A 35 -6.04 0.43 -8.85
N ALA A 36 -7.31 0.58 -8.48
CA ALA A 36 -8.14 -0.55 -8.12
C ALA A 36 -8.27 -1.52 -9.30
N PRO A 37 -8.26 -2.84 -9.05
CA PRO A 37 -8.52 -3.86 -10.07
C PRO A 37 -9.91 -3.66 -10.72
N LYS A 38 -9.99 -2.94 -11.84
CA LYS A 38 -11.22 -2.87 -12.63
C LYS A 38 -11.40 -4.15 -13.45
N PRO A 39 -12.63 -4.62 -13.69
CA PRO A 39 -12.90 -5.62 -14.71
C PRO A 39 -12.59 -5.01 -16.09
N ALA A 40 -11.34 -5.07 -16.50
CA ALA A 40 -10.86 -4.68 -17.83
C ALA A 40 -10.70 -5.93 -18.73
N SER A 41 -10.50 -5.72 -20.04
CA SER A 41 -10.26 -6.77 -21.03
C SER A 41 -9.10 -7.71 -20.62
N ASP A 42 -8.99 -8.86 -21.27
CA ASP A 42 -7.93 -9.85 -20.99
C ASP A 42 -6.51 -9.29 -21.11
N GLU A 43 -6.33 -8.22 -21.89
CA GLU A 43 -5.05 -7.55 -22.13
C GLU A 43 -4.45 -6.90 -20.87
N ASP A 44 -5.28 -6.54 -19.87
CA ASP A 44 -4.85 -5.90 -18.63
C ASP A 44 -4.67 -6.88 -17.45
N ARG A 45 -4.85 -8.18 -17.68
CA ARG A 45 -4.85 -9.20 -16.63
C ARG A 45 -3.53 -9.26 -15.84
N PRO A 46 -2.33 -9.26 -16.46
CA PRO A 46 -1.07 -9.31 -15.70
C PRO A 46 -0.83 -8.06 -14.84
N LEU A 47 -1.17 -6.88 -15.36
CA LEU A 47 -1.06 -5.62 -14.62
C LEU A 47 -1.98 -5.61 -13.40
N ARG A 48 -3.21 -6.09 -13.57
CA ARG A 48 -4.17 -6.25 -12.49
C ARG A 48 -3.65 -7.18 -11.39
N GLN A 49 -3.09 -8.32 -11.78
CA GLN A 49 -2.48 -9.27 -10.85
C GLN A 49 -1.32 -8.63 -10.08
N ALA A 50 -0.49 -7.81 -10.75
CA ALA A 50 0.58 -7.07 -10.08
C ALA A 50 0.04 -6.07 -9.04
N LEU A 51 -1.02 -5.31 -9.37
CA LEU A 51 -1.66 -4.37 -8.44
C LEU A 51 -2.29 -5.08 -7.24
N GLN A 52 -2.95 -6.22 -7.46
CA GLN A 52 -3.47 -7.07 -6.38
C GLN A 52 -2.34 -7.61 -5.49
N SER A 53 -1.24 -8.04 -6.10
CA SER A 53 -0.07 -8.52 -5.36
C SER A 53 0.56 -7.42 -4.52
N LEU A 54 0.52 -6.15 -4.96
CA LEU A 54 0.97 -5.01 -4.18
C LEU A 54 0.11 -4.78 -2.92
N VAL A 55 -1.21 -5.00 -2.99
CA VAL A 55 -2.09 -4.96 -1.80
C VAL A 55 -1.72 -6.07 -0.83
N ALA A 56 -1.60 -7.31 -1.32
CA ALA A 56 -1.26 -8.46 -0.50
C ALA A 56 0.12 -8.30 0.16
N LEU A 57 1.09 -7.71 -0.54
CA LEU A 57 2.40 -7.37 0.01
C LEU A 57 2.28 -6.33 1.12
N ALA A 58 1.53 -5.25 0.92
CA ALA A 58 1.31 -4.23 1.95
C ALA A 58 0.63 -4.80 3.22
N GLN A 59 -0.34 -5.71 3.04
CA GLN A 59 -0.97 -6.44 4.15
C GLN A 59 0.04 -7.33 4.87
N SER A 60 0.83 -8.12 4.14
CA SER A 60 1.87 -9.00 4.71
C SER A 60 2.92 -8.20 5.49
N VAL A 61 3.31 -7.01 5.02
CA VAL A 61 4.21 -6.09 5.74
C VAL A 61 3.58 -5.63 7.06
N THR A 62 2.29 -5.27 7.03
CA THR A 62 1.56 -4.83 8.22
C THR A 62 1.45 -5.94 9.25
N GLU A 63 1.11 -7.16 8.81
CA GLU A 63 1.03 -8.34 9.67
C GLU A 63 2.39 -8.70 10.25
N LEU A 64 3.46 -8.70 9.45
CA LEU A 64 4.80 -8.98 9.95
C LEU A 64 5.23 -7.94 10.99
N ARG A 65 4.96 -6.65 10.72
CA ARG A 65 5.22 -5.59 11.70
C ARG A 65 4.45 -5.84 12.99
N ASN A 66 3.16 -6.12 12.93
CA ASN A 66 2.35 -6.40 14.11
C ASN A 66 2.81 -7.67 14.87
N ASN A 67 3.29 -8.69 14.16
CA ASN A 67 3.79 -9.93 14.76
C ASN A 67 5.18 -9.76 15.42
N VAL A 68 5.96 -8.78 14.96
CA VAL A 68 7.23 -8.38 15.59
C VAL A 68 6.98 -7.42 16.76
N ASP A 69 5.93 -6.60 16.67
CA ASP A 69 5.45 -5.67 17.69
C ASP A 69 4.69 -6.42 18.81
N ILE A 70 5.34 -7.44 19.39
CA ILE A 70 4.91 -8.09 20.63
C ILE A 70 5.00 -7.03 21.73
N ASP A 71 3.89 -6.31 21.93
CA ASP A 71 3.55 -5.44 23.06
C ASP A 71 4.65 -4.44 23.51
N HIS A 72 4.60 -3.21 22.99
CA HIS A 72 5.16 -1.99 23.58
C HIS A 72 6.65 -1.93 24.00
N GLY A 73 7.49 -2.87 23.59
CA GLY A 73 8.92 -2.84 23.93
C GLY A 73 9.55 -4.21 24.01
N ALA A 74 9.41 -5.02 22.95
CA ALA A 74 10.16 -6.26 22.88
C ALA A 74 11.67 -5.96 22.95
N GLU A 75 12.31 -6.37 24.05
CA GLU A 75 13.77 -6.23 24.27
C GLU A 75 14.59 -6.96 23.19
N GLU A 76 13.99 -7.94 22.52
CA GLU A 76 14.65 -8.74 21.48
C GLU A 76 13.76 -8.92 20.24
N VAL A 77 14.40 -8.86 19.07
CA VAL A 77 13.81 -9.27 17.79
C VAL A 77 13.47 -10.77 17.85
N PRO A 78 12.28 -11.21 17.38
CA PRO A 78 11.93 -12.62 17.39
C PRO A 78 13.00 -13.49 16.70
N ARG A 79 13.41 -14.60 17.33
CA ARG A 79 14.51 -15.47 16.84
C ARG A 79 14.32 -16.02 15.42
N TRP A 80 13.09 -16.06 14.93
CA TRP A 80 12.77 -16.50 13.57
C TRP A 80 12.97 -15.40 12.51
N MET A 81 13.07 -14.13 12.93
CA MET A 81 13.28 -13.00 12.03
C MET A 81 14.75 -12.92 11.61
N ARG A 82 14.99 -13.06 10.30
CA ARG A 82 16.32 -12.99 9.69
C ARG A 82 16.46 -11.69 8.89
N PRO A 83 17.67 -11.17 8.65
CA PRO A 83 17.89 -9.96 7.85
C PRO A 83 17.20 -9.99 6.48
N GLN A 84 17.17 -11.15 5.82
CA GLN A 84 16.47 -11.35 4.55
C GLN A 84 14.95 -11.05 4.62
N HIS A 85 14.30 -11.32 5.76
CA HIS A 85 12.88 -11.02 5.96
C HIS A 85 12.66 -9.50 6.10
N ALA A 86 13.57 -8.82 6.80
CA ALA A 86 13.54 -7.36 6.89
C ALA A 86 13.76 -6.72 5.52
N HIS A 87 14.72 -7.21 4.73
CA HIS A 87 14.95 -6.73 3.36
C HIS A 87 13.72 -6.93 2.47
N LEU A 88 13.07 -8.10 2.54
CA LEU A 88 11.84 -8.37 1.80
C LEU A 88 10.73 -7.36 2.16
N VAL A 89 10.53 -7.12 3.45
CA VAL A 89 9.49 -6.21 3.94
C VAL A 89 9.77 -4.76 3.56
N VAL A 90 11.01 -4.29 3.74
CA VAL A 90 11.42 -2.94 3.35
C VAL A 90 11.28 -2.77 1.83
N GLY A 91 11.74 -3.76 1.05
CA GLY A 91 11.61 -3.74 -0.41
C GLY A 91 10.15 -3.71 -0.86
N ALA A 92 9.29 -4.54 -0.28
CA ALA A 92 7.85 -4.54 -0.56
C ALA A 92 7.20 -3.19 -0.23
N ALA A 93 7.50 -2.63 0.95
CA ALA A 93 7.01 -1.33 1.37
C ALA A 93 7.50 -0.21 0.45
N GLN A 94 8.76 -0.25 0.02
CA GLN A 94 9.35 0.72 -0.90
C GLN A 94 8.67 0.69 -2.26
N VAL A 95 8.53 -0.49 -2.87
CA VAL A 95 7.86 -0.65 -4.18
C VAL A 95 6.43 -0.12 -4.11
N TRP A 96 5.68 -0.47 -3.05
CA TRP A 96 4.33 0.03 -2.87
C TRP A 96 4.30 1.56 -2.72
N CYS A 97 5.13 2.13 -1.84
CA CYS A 97 5.17 3.58 -1.63
C CYS A 97 5.55 4.34 -2.90
N GLN A 98 6.59 3.87 -3.60
CA GLN A 98 7.07 4.48 -4.83
C GLN A 98 5.95 4.49 -5.89
N ARG A 99 5.29 3.34 -6.12
CA ARG A 99 4.21 3.26 -7.12
C ARG A 99 3.06 4.22 -6.83
N MET A 100 2.68 4.37 -5.56
CA MET A 100 1.61 5.29 -5.14
C MET A 100 1.99 6.75 -5.38
N LEU A 101 3.23 7.14 -5.01
CA LEU A 101 3.71 8.51 -5.15
C LEU A 101 3.97 8.90 -6.61
N GLU A 102 4.51 7.98 -7.41
CA GLU A 102 4.67 8.18 -8.87
C GLU A 102 3.31 8.38 -9.53
N THR A 103 2.31 7.55 -9.19
CA THR A 103 0.94 7.69 -9.74
C THR A 103 0.27 8.99 -9.27
N LEU A 104 0.56 9.45 -8.05
CA LEU A 104 0.08 10.74 -7.56
C LEU A 104 0.75 11.92 -8.28
N ALA A 105 2.04 11.81 -8.60
CA ALA A 105 2.80 12.86 -9.29
C ALA A 105 2.52 12.91 -10.80
N ASP A 106 2.16 11.77 -11.41
CA ASP A 106 1.94 11.63 -12.84
C ASP A 106 0.80 12.55 -13.34
N PRO A 107 1.09 13.51 -14.25
CA PRO A 107 0.08 14.38 -14.87
C PRO A 107 -0.94 13.62 -15.73
N ASP A 108 -0.56 12.46 -16.25
CA ASP A 108 -1.39 11.60 -17.09
C ASP A 108 -2.06 10.47 -16.29
N ALA A 109 -2.01 10.54 -14.95
CA ALA A 109 -2.59 9.52 -14.10
C ALA A 109 -4.12 9.39 -14.29
N PRO A 110 -4.67 8.15 -14.23
CA PRO A 110 -6.10 7.91 -14.46
C PRO A 110 -7.03 8.76 -13.58
N TRP A 111 -6.64 9.01 -12.34
CA TRP A 111 -7.44 9.75 -11.37
C TRP A 111 -7.63 11.23 -11.73
N ARG A 112 -6.74 11.82 -12.54
CA ARG A 112 -6.84 13.21 -12.99
C ARG A 112 -7.91 13.41 -14.06
N ARG A 113 -8.17 12.36 -14.86
CA ARG A 113 -9.24 12.35 -15.88
C ARG A 113 -10.61 12.01 -15.31
N SER A 114 -10.68 11.58 -14.05
CA SER A 114 -11.91 11.06 -13.41
C SER A 114 -12.76 12.13 -12.74
N VAL A 115 -12.57 13.41 -13.07
CA VAL A 115 -13.39 14.53 -12.56
C VAL A 115 -14.48 14.84 -13.59
N LEU A 116 -15.55 14.05 -13.58
CA LEU A 116 -16.86 14.37 -14.17
C LEU A 116 -17.95 13.94 -13.19
#